data_AF-A0A931XW12-F1
#
_entry.id   AF-A0A931XW12-F1
#
_cell.length_a   1.000
_cell.length_b   1.000
_cell.length_c   1.000
_cell.angle_alpha   90.00
_cell.angle_beta   90.00
_cell.angle_gamma   90.00
#
_symmetry.space_group_name_H-M   'P 1'
#
loop_
_entity.id
_entity.type
_entity.pdbx_description
1 polymer ?
#
loop_
_entity_poly.entity_id
_entity_poly.type
_entity_poly.pdbx_seq_one_letter_code
_entity_poly.pdbx_strand_id
1 'polypeptide(L)'
;MKVAFAGKKLEVMIEGRRRTLEILTDYEFDDFTVFGPHIQAISERSMRKAIAEIPDGEYCAETQIDGVTEPLLIKCALRVDGDKIEVDYTGSSPRQPVGINSVLNYTYS
;
A
#
# COMPACT_ATOMS: atom_id res chain seq x y z
N MET A 1 19.00 -18.91 -25.27
CA MET A 1 18.40 -19.22 -23.96
C MET A 1 17.02 -18.54 -23.91
N LYS A 2 15.94 -19.29 -24.19
CA LYS A 2 14.58 -18.72 -24.32
C LYS A 2 13.97 -18.48 -22.93
N VAL A 3 13.35 -17.31 -22.79
CA VAL A 3 12.67 -16.82 -21.59
C VAL A 3 11.44 -17.69 -21.30
N ALA A 4 11.48 -18.47 -20.21
CA ALA A 4 10.38 -19.33 -19.75
C ALA A 4 9.59 -18.73 -18.57
N PHE A 5 9.64 -17.40 -18.38
CA PHE A 5 9.01 -16.74 -17.22
C PHE A 5 7.57 -16.25 -17.45
N ALA A 6 7.07 -16.23 -18.70
CA ALA A 6 5.74 -15.68 -19.02
C ALA A 6 4.57 -16.67 -18.78
N GLY A 7 4.82 -17.98 -18.82
CA GLY A 7 3.75 -19.00 -18.77
C GLY A 7 2.97 -19.03 -17.46
N LYS A 8 3.67 -19.08 -16.31
CA LYS A 8 3.03 -19.17 -14.99
C LYS A 8 2.19 -17.96 -14.61
N LYS A 9 2.64 -16.74 -14.95
CA LYS A 9 1.86 -15.51 -14.65
C LYS A 9 0.55 -15.49 -15.44
N LEU A 10 0.59 -15.91 -16.70
CA LEU A 10 -0.59 -15.97 -17.55
C LEU A 10 -1.61 -17.00 -17.05
N GLU A 11 -1.15 -18.17 -16.62
CA GLU A 11 -2.02 -19.21 -16.02
C GLU A 11 -2.77 -18.67 -14.79
N VAL A 12 -2.08 -17.97 -13.88
CA VAL A 12 -2.71 -17.37 -12.69
C VAL A 12 -3.73 -16.31 -13.08
N MET A 13 -3.46 -15.47 -14.08
CA MET A 13 -4.41 -14.46 -14.54
C MET A 13 -5.65 -15.09 -15.19
N ILE A 14 -5.48 -16.16 -15.98
CA ILE A 14 -6.59 -16.89 -16.60
C ILE A 14 -7.48 -17.52 -15.53
N GLU A 15 -6.88 -18.18 -14.55
CA GLU A 15 -7.60 -18.80 -13.44
C GLU A 15 -8.31 -17.74 -12.57
N GLY A 16 -7.66 -16.62 -12.29
CA GLY A 16 -8.27 -15.48 -11.60
C GLY A 16 -9.50 -14.95 -12.34
N ARG A 17 -9.42 -14.81 -13.67
CA ARG A 17 -10.56 -14.44 -14.52
C ARG A 17 -11.69 -15.46 -14.44
N ARG A 18 -11.36 -16.76 -14.53
CA ARG A 18 -12.37 -17.84 -14.49
C ARG A 18 -13.16 -17.80 -13.17
N ARG A 19 -12.46 -17.80 -12.03
CA ARG A 19 -13.10 -17.76 -10.70
C ARG A 19 -13.91 -16.49 -10.46
N THR A 20 -13.41 -15.37 -10.99
CA THR A 20 -14.13 -14.09 -10.95
C THR A 20 -15.47 -14.18 -11.67
N LEU A 21 -15.50 -14.73 -12.89
CA LEU A 21 -16.73 -14.88 -13.67
C LEU A 21 -17.70 -15.86 -13.04
N GLU A 22 -17.20 -16.92 -12.39
CA GLU A 22 -18.03 -17.87 -11.63
C GLU A 22 -18.76 -17.16 -10.48
N ILE A 23 -18.06 -16.36 -9.69
CA ILE A 23 -18.67 -15.57 -8.61
C ILE A 23 -19.72 -14.60 -9.17
N LEU A 24 -19.41 -13.85 -10.22
CA LEU A 24 -20.38 -12.92 -10.81
C LEU A 24 -21.63 -13.65 -11.32
N THR A 25 -21.46 -14.83 -11.91
CA THR A 25 -22.58 -15.65 -12.40
C THR A 25 -23.42 -16.20 -11.24
N ASP A 26 -22.78 -16.76 -10.21
CA ASP A 26 -23.45 -17.37 -9.05
C ASP A 26 -24.32 -16.37 -8.27
N TYR A 27 -23.91 -15.09 -8.25
CA TYR A 27 -24.62 -14.01 -7.55
C TYR A 27 -25.42 -13.10 -8.50
N GLU A 28 -25.55 -13.46 -9.78
CA GLU A 28 -26.29 -12.69 -10.79
C GLU A 28 -25.87 -11.21 -10.89
N PHE A 29 -24.56 -10.95 -10.79
CA PHE A 29 -23.99 -9.61 -10.95
C PHE A 29 -23.36 -9.44 -12.33
N ASP A 30 -23.61 -8.29 -12.96
CA ASP A 30 -23.00 -7.94 -14.24
C ASP A 30 -21.49 -7.64 -14.11
N ASP A 31 -21.10 -7.01 -12.98
CA ASP A 31 -19.72 -6.66 -12.66
C ASP A 31 -19.53 -6.36 -11.16
N PHE A 32 -18.35 -5.84 -10.78
CA PHE A 32 -18.03 -5.47 -9.41
C PHE A 32 -18.36 -4.03 -9.03
N THR A 33 -19.01 -3.24 -9.90
CA THR A 33 -19.31 -1.83 -9.60
C THR A 33 -20.19 -1.68 -8.38
N VAL A 34 -21.07 -2.64 -8.13
CA VAL A 34 -21.93 -2.68 -6.93
C VAL A 34 -21.14 -3.16 -5.71
N PHE A 35 -20.44 -4.31 -5.80
CA PHE A 35 -19.83 -4.95 -4.63
C PHE A 35 -18.45 -4.39 -4.24
N GLY A 36 -17.65 -3.92 -5.20
CA GLY A 36 -16.31 -3.40 -4.98
C GLY A 36 -16.26 -2.26 -3.94
N PRO A 37 -17.10 -1.22 -4.08
CA PRO A 37 -17.20 -0.15 -3.08
C PRO A 37 -17.59 -0.66 -1.69
N HIS A 38 -18.44 -1.69 -1.59
CA HIS A 38 -18.81 -2.27 -0.29
C HIS A 38 -17.62 -2.95 0.40
N ILE A 39 -16.81 -3.71 -0.34
CA ILE A 39 -15.58 -4.32 0.20
C ILE A 39 -14.59 -3.25 0.65
N GLN A 40 -14.38 -2.21 -0.15
CA GLN A 40 -13.50 -1.11 0.20
C GLN A 40 -13.99 -0.40 1.47
N ALA A 41 -15.29 -0.15 1.59
CA ALA A 41 -15.89 0.49 2.76
C ALA A 41 -15.77 -0.35 4.05
N ILE A 42 -15.79 -1.68 3.94
CA ILE A 42 -15.55 -2.58 5.08
C ILE A 42 -14.11 -2.43 5.56
N SER A 43 -13.14 -2.50 4.64
CA SER A 43 -11.72 -2.32 4.95
C SER A 43 -11.43 -0.93 5.54
N GLU A 44 -11.99 0.12 4.94
CA GLU A 44 -11.85 1.50 5.43
C GLU A 44 -12.39 1.65 6.85
N ARG A 45 -13.60 1.14 7.12
CA ARG A 45 -14.21 1.19 8.46
C ARG A 45 -13.38 0.44 9.50
N SER A 46 -12.85 -0.73 9.12
CA SER A 46 -11.99 -1.52 9.99
C SER A 46 -10.70 -0.76 10.33
N MET A 47 -10.06 -0.14 9.34
CA MET A 47 -8.86 0.66 9.53
C MET A 47 -9.13 1.89 10.41
N ARG A 48 -10.18 2.66 10.11
CA ARG A 48 -10.61 3.83 10.90
C ARG A 48 -10.87 3.49 12.37
N LYS A 49 -11.52 2.35 12.62
CA LYS A 49 -11.75 1.88 13.98
C LYS A 49 -10.44 1.59 14.72
N ALA A 50 -9.49 0.94 14.06
CA ALA A 50 -8.18 0.66 14.66
C ALA A 50 -7.38 1.94 14.93
N ILE A 51 -7.45 2.92 14.03
CA ILE A 51 -6.80 4.24 14.23
C ILE A 51 -7.40 4.96 15.44
N ALA A 52 -8.73 4.94 15.60
CA ALA A 52 -9.42 5.59 16.71
C ALA A 52 -9.12 4.99 18.10
N GLU A 53 -8.46 3.83 18.17
CA GLU A 53 -7.95 3.25 19.42
C GLU A 53 -6.60 3.85 19.84
N ILE A 54 -5.91 4.55 18.93
CA ILE A 54 -4.65 5.25 19.19
C ILE A 54 -4.98 6.63 19.77
N PRO A 55 -4.34 7.06 20.88
CA PRO A 55 -4.53 8.41 21.39
C PRO A 55 -4.17 9.49 20.36
N ASP A 56 -4.97 10.55 20.29
CA ASP A 56 -4.64 11.71 19.47
C ASP A 56 -3.31 12.33 19.90
N GLY A 57 -2.49 12.72 18.93
CA GLY A 57 -1.19 13.30 19.19
C GLY A 57 -0.20 13.16 18.05
N GLU A 58 1.02 13.63 18.31
CA GLU A 58 2.16 13.52 17.40
C GLU A 58 3.12 12.43 17.86
N TYR A 59 3.48 11.54 16.95
CA TYR A 59 4.42 10.44 17.16
C TYR A 59 5.58 10.57 16.18
N CYS A 60 6.79 10.75 16.70
CA CYS A 60 7.98 10.97 15.88
C CYS A 60 8.96 9.81 16.02
N ALA A 61 9.53 9.40 14.89
CA ALA A 61 10.63 8.45 14.82
C ALA A 61 11.63 8.88 13.76
N GLU A 62 12.89 8.54 13.97
CA GLU A 62 13.94 8.67 12.95
C GLU A 62 14.85 7.45 12.96
N THR A 63 15.40 7.13 11.79
CA THR A 63 16.38 6.06 11.63
C THR A 63 17.43 6.46 10.59
N GLN A 64 18.64 5.96 10.76
CA GLN A 64 19.65 6.00 9.72
C GLN A 64 19.64 4.69 8.94
N ILE A 65 19.85 4.80 7.63
CA ILE A 65 20.02 3.67 6.72
C ILE A 65 21.34 3.83 5.96
N ASP A 66 21.88 2.74 5.46
CA ASP A 66 23.07 2.78 4.62
C ASP A 66 22.78 3.55 3.32
N GLY A 67 23.61 4.56 3.04
CA GLY A 67 23.67 5.18 1.73
C GLY A 67 24.90 4.72 0.96
N VAL A 68 25.06 5.25 -0.26
CA VAL A 68 26.20 4.87 -1.11
C VAL A 68 27.50 5.51 -0.63
N THR A 69 27.44 6.79 -0.23
CA THR A 69 28.61 7.57 0.20
C THR A 69 28.56 7.88 1.69
N GLU A 70 27.38 8.24 2.17
CA GLU A 70 27.11 8.58 3.57
C GLU A 70 25.78 7.96 4.00
N PRO A 71 25.58 7.66 5.29
CA PRO A 71 24.29 7.23 5.81
C PRO A 71 23.18 8.24 5.50
N LEU A 72 21.97 7.74 5.23
CA LEU A 72 20.79 8.57 4.98
C LEU A 72 19.91 8.59 6.22
N LEU A 73 19.36 9.75 6.55
CA LEU A 73 18.41 9.93 7.63
C LEU A 73 16.98 9.86 7.09
N ILE A 74 16.15 9.01 7.69
CA ILE A 74 14.71 8.98 7.44
C ILE A 74 14.00 9.45 8.71
N LYS A 75 13.18 10.49 8.58
CA LYS A 75 12.32 11.01 9.63
C LYS A 75 10.87 10.71 9.30
N CYS A 76 10.09 10.38 10.32
CA CYS A 76 8.66 10.16 10.18
C CYS A 76 7.95 10.81 11.37
N ALA A 77 7.07 11.76 11.09
CA ALA A 77 6.12 12.29 12.06
C ALA A 77 4.72 11.80 11.67
N LEU A 78 4.04 11.17 12.63
CA LEU A 78 2.64 10.76 12.50
C LEU A 78 1.78 11.70 13.32
N ARG A 79 0.72 12.25 12.74
CA ARG A 79 -0.30 13.02 13.44
C ARG A 79 -1.60 12.23 13.46
N VAL A 80 -2.00 11.77 14.65
CA VAL A 80 -3.25 11.04 14.88
C VAL A 80 -4.31 12.06 15.32
N ASP A 81 -5.44 12.08 14.60
CA ASP A 81 -6.59 12.94 14.87
C ASP A 81 -7.88 12.15 14.62
N GLY A 82 -8.44 11.62 15.71
CA GLY A 82 -9.60 10.73 15.72
C GLY A 82 -9.32 9.43 14.95
N ASP A 83 -9.93 9.28 13.79
CA ASP A 83 -9.82 8.10 12.94
C ASP A 83 -8.89 8.30 11.72
N LYS A 84 -8.05 9.35 11.77
CA LYS A 84 -7.12 9.71 10.69
C LYS A 84 -5.68 9.73 11.20
N ILE A 85 -4.76 9.39 10.28
CA ILE A 85 -3.33 9.55 10.47
C ILE A 85 -2.78 10.33 9.27
N GLU A 86 -2.03 11.39 9.55
CA GLU A 86 -1.17 12.04 8.57
C GLU A 86 0.27 11.60 8.78
N VAL A 87 1.02 11.39 7.70
CA VAL A 87 2.41 10.96 7.71
C VAL A 87 3.27 12.02 7.03
N ASP A 88 4.26 12.55 7.74
CA ASP A 88 5.20 13.54 7.24
C ASP A 88 6.64 13.01 7.31
N TYR A 89 7.33 13.06 6.17
CA TYR A 89 8.73 12.66 6.02
C TYR A 89 9.70 13.87 5.91
N THR A 90 9.20 15.07 6.16
CA THR A 90 9.98 16.32 6.11
C THR A 90 11.22 16.22 7.00
N GLY A 91 12.36 16.66 6.45
CA GLY A 91 13.66 16.58 7.13
C GLY A 91 14.41 15.26 6.95
N SER A 92 13.88 14.32 6.17
CA SER A 92 14.64 13.18 5.66
C SER A 92 15.70 13.62 4.65
N SER A 93 16.74 12.81 4.46
CA SER A 93 17.80 13.03 3.47
C SER A 93 17.23 13.14 2.05
N PRO A 94 17.84 13.97 1.19
CA PRO A 94 17.41 14.11 -0.19
C PRO A 94 17.68 12.85 -1.02
N ARG A 95 16.96 12.72 -2.14
CA ARG A 95 17.17 11.65 -3.12
C ARG A 95 18.62 11.57 -3.59
N GLN A 96 19.08 10.36 -3.90
CA GLN A 96 20.43 10.06 -4.40
C GLN A 96 20.42 9.85 -5.92
N PRO A 97 21.52 10.11 -6.65
CA PRO A 97 21.60 9.85 -8.10
C PRO A 97 21.87 8.37 -8.45
N VAL A 98 21.32 7.45 -7.65
CA VAL A 98 21.51 5.99 -7.77
C VAL A 98 20.20 5.24 -7.50
N GLY A 99 20.15 3.95 -7.81
CA GLY A 99 18.94 3.12 -7.75
C GLY A 99 18.47 2.69 -6.36
N ILE A 100 18.59 3.55 -5.34
CA ILE A 100 18.16 3.26 -3.95
C ILE A 100 16.95 4.09 -3.49
N ASN A 101 16.47 5.02 -4.31
CA ASN A 101 15.36 5.89 -3.94
C ASN A 101 14.02 5.11 -3.95
N SER A 102 13.16 5.43 -2.98
CA SER A 102 11.77 5.00 -2.97
C SER A 102 10.88 6.10 -3.52
N VAL A 103 10.13 5.81 -4.58
CA VAL A 103 9.07 6.71 -5.06
C VAL A 103 7.80 6.51 -4.23
N LEU A 104 6.89 7.49 -4.27
CA LEU A 104 5.72 7.53 -3.39
C LEU A 104 4.89 6.25 -3.42
N ASN A 105 4.68 5.62 -4.58
CA ASN A 105 3.94 4.36 -4.67
C ASN A 105 4.57 3.17 -3.95
N TYR A 106 5.88 3.16 -3.71
CA TYR A 106 6.49 2.15 -2.83
C TYR A 106 6.41 2.54 -1.35
N THR A 107 6.20 3.82 -1.05
CA THR A 107 6.21 4.35 0.32
C THR A 107 4.84 4.24 1.00
N TYR A 108 3.73 4.44 0.26
CA TYR A 108 2.38 4.36 0.83
C TYR A 108 1.70 2.99 0.69
N SER A 109 2.19 2.10 -0.20
CA SER A 109 1.52 0.84 -0.54
C SER A 109 1.70 -0.24 0.50
#